data_AF-A0A2W4JKD4-F1
#
_entry.id   AF-A0A2W4JKD4-F1
#
_cell.length_a   1.000
_cell.length_b   1.000
_cell.length_c   1.000
_cell.angle_alpha   90.00
_cell.angle_beta   90.00
_cell.angle_gamma   90.00
#
_symmetry.space_group_name_H-M   'P 1'
#
loop_
_entity.id
_entity.type
_entity.pdbx_description
1 polymer ?
#
loop_
_entity_poly.entity_id
_entity_poly.type
_entity_poly.pdbx_seq_one_letter_code
_entity_poly.pdbx_strand_id
1 'polypeptide(L)'
;MVPALAVAAVIGVTLFIGLRGVAAMRTTSDFLVASRRVTPLLNAGAVSGEYLSAASFLGVAGLMLKDGMGALWYPVGFTAGYILMLVLVAAPMRRSGALTVPDFAEARLASPPLRKL
;
A
#
# COMPACT_ATOMS: atom_id res chain seq x y z
N MET A 1 -8.54 -16.17 26.26
CA MET A 1 -7.31 -15.49 26.73
C MET A 1 -6.22 -15.47 25.65
N VAL A 2 -5.86 -16.61 25.03
CA VAL A 2 -4.86 -16.69 23.95
C VAL A 2 -5.07 -15.73 22.75
N PRO A 3 -6.28 -15.60 22.15
CA PRO A 3 -6.47 -14.71 20.99
C PRO A 3 -6.31 -13.23 21.36
N ALA A 4 -6.76 -12.82 22.54
CA ALA A 4 -6.60 -11.44 23.01
C ALA A 4 -5.11 -11.08 23.20
N LEU A 5 -4.31 -12.01 23.71
CA LEU A 5 -2.86 -11.83 23.84
C LEU A 5 -2.18 -11.71 22.47
N ALA A 6 -2.56 -12.53 21.50
CA ALA A 6 -2.03 -12.44 20.14
C ALA A 6 -2.34 -11.08 19.48
N VAL A 7 -3.59 -10.62 19.59
CA VAL A 7 -4.01 -9.30 19.09
C VAL A 7 -3.24 -8.17 19.78
N ALA A 8 -3.14 -8.21 21.10
CA ALA A 8 -2.39 -7.20 21.86
C ALA A 8 -0.91 -7.17 21.47
N ALA A 9 -0.30 -8.34 21.23
CA ALA A 9 1.08 -8.43 20.76
C ALA A 9 1.26 -7.79 19.37
N VAL A 10 0.38 -8.10 18.40
CA VAL A 10 0.44 -7.50 17.06
C VAL A 10 0.28 -5.98 17.13
N ILE A 11 -0.68 -5.49 17.92
CA ILE A 11 -0.88 -4.04 18.12
C ILE A 11 0.37 -3.41 18.75
N GLY A 12 0.89 -4.01 19.82
CA GLY A 12 2.07 -3.51 20.52
C GLY A 12 3.31 -3.42 19.63
N VAL A 13 3.58 -4.47 18.86
CA VAL A 13 4.69 -4.49 17.89
C VAL A 13 4.50 -3.46 16.78
N THR A 14 3.29 -3.36 16.22
CA THR A 14 2.98 -2.40 15.14
C THR A 14 3.15 -0.96 15.61
N LEU A 15 2.63 -0.64 16.79
CA LEU A 15 2.79 0.69 17.40
C LEU A 15 4.24 0.99 17.71
N PHE A 16 4.98 0.03 18.27
CA PHE A 16 6.40 0.20 18.56
C PHE A 16 7.20 0.54 17.30
N ILE A 17 7.01 -0.21 16.22
CA ILE A 17 7.68 0.04 14.93
C ILE A 17 7.29 1.40 14.38
N GLY A 18 5.98 1.74 14.37
CA GLY A 18 5.48 3.00 13.86
C GLY A 18 6.01 4.21 14.63
N LEU A 19 5.96 4.17 15.96
CA LEU A 19 6.44 5.25 16.83
C LEU A 19 7.95 5.46 16.67
N ARG A 20 8.73 4.37 16.57
CA ARG A 20 10.18 4.44 16.31
C ARG A 20 10.47 5.02 14.93
N GLY A 21 9.68 4.66 13.92
CA GLY A 21 9.78 5.20 12.57
C GLY A 21 9.52 6.71 12.54
N VAL A 22 8.41 7.16 13.12
CA VAL A 22 8.04 8.59 13.19
C VAL A 22 9.10 9.39 13.96
N ALA A 23 9.59 8.87 15.09
CA ALA A 23 10.63 9.54 15.87
C ALA A 23 11.96 9.71 15.12
N ALA A 24 12.24 8.86 14.14
CA ALA A 24 13.47 8.89 13.35
C ALA A 24 13.41 9.85 12.14
N MET A 25 12.23 10.28 11.72
CA MET A 25 12.06 11.16 10.55
C MET A 25 12.57 12.58 10.83
N ARG A 26 13.24 13.19 9.86
CA ARG A 26 13.79 14.56 9.96
C ARG A 26 13.41 15.44 8.77
N THR A 27 13.10 14.85 7.63
CA THR A 27 12.75 15.54 6.38
C THR A 27 11.44 15.05 5.80
N THR A 28 10.84 15.83 4.90
CA THR A 28 9.66 15.41 4.13
C THR A 28 9.93 14.15 3.31
N SER A 29 11.15 13.97 2.80
CA SER A 29 11.58 12.77 2.08
C SER A 29 11.60 11.53 2.99
N ASP A 30 12.01 11.67 4.24
CA ASP A 30 11.96 10.57 5.21
C ASP A 30 10.53 10.16 5.50
N PHE A 31 9.61 11.12 5.59
CA PHE A 31 8.20 10.87 5.87
C PHE A 31 7.46 10.27 4.67
N LEU A 32 7.60 10.86 3.47
CA LEU A 32 6.81 10.46 2.30
C LEU A 32 7.36 9.22 1.59
N VAL A 33 8.68 9.05 1.52
CA VAL A 33 9.32 8.01 0.70
C VAL A 33 10.46 7.27 1.41
N ALA A 34 10.57 7.41 2.73
CA ALA A 34 11.64 6.82 3.54
C ALA A 34 13.05 7.08 2.97
N SER A 35 13.25 8.26 2.38
CA SER A 35 14.48 8.65 1.69
C SER A 35 15.00 7.63 0.67
N ARG A 36 14.09 6.82 0.11
CA ARG A 36 14.38 5.73 -0.85
C ARG A 36 15.41 4.72 -0.35
N ARG A 37 15.53 4.55 0.97
CA ARG A 37 16.49 3.62 1.61
C ARG A 37 15.93 2.22 1.81
N VAL A 38 14.62 2.02 1.63
CA VAL A 38 13.95 0.74 1.85
C VAL A 38 14.36 -0.25 0.76
N THR A 39 14.74 -1.46 1.18
CA THR A 39 15.14 -2.51 0.24
C THR A 39 13.95 -2.97 -0.60
N PRO A 40 14.18 -3.46 -1.84
CA PRO A 40 13.10 -3.95 -2.69
C PRO A 40 12.25 -5.02 -2.03
N LEU A 41 12.85 -5.91 -1.23
CA LEU A 41 12.14 -6.99 -0.54
C LEU A 41 11.20 -6.46 0.55
N LEU A 42 11.66 -5.52 1.38
CA LEU A 42 10.82 -4.91 2.41
C LEU A 42 9.69 -4.10 1.78
N ASN A 43 9.99 -3.36 0.71
CA ASN A 43 8.96 -2.60 -0.02
C ASN A 43 7.94 -3.53 -0.68
N ALA A 44 8.37 -4.65 -1.29
CA ALA A 44 7.48 -5.65 -1.86
C ALA A 44 6.59 -6.31 -0.80
N GLY A 45 7.15 -6.60 0.37
CA GLY A 45 6.40 -7.10 1.53
C GLY A 45 5.33 -6.11 1.99
N ALA A 46 5.67 -4.83 2.12
CA ALA A 46 4.72 -3.79 2.52
C ALA A 46 3.56 -3.64 1.51
N VAL A 47 3.89 -3.57 0.22
CA VAL A 47 2.93 -3.47 -0.89
C VAL A 47 2.01 -4.71 -0.92
N SER A 48 2.58 -5.91 -0.78
CA SER A 48 1.80 -7.15 -0.75
C SER A 48 0.91 -7.26 0.49
N GLY A 49 1.37 -6.78 1.64
CA GLY A 49 0.60 -6.75 2.88
C GLY A 49 -0.63 -5.85 2.77
N GLU A 50 -0.51 -4.69 2.14
CA GLU A 50 -1.63 -3.80 1.86
C GLU A 50 -2.66 -4.46 0.91
N TYR A 51 -2.18 -5.14 -0.12
CA TYR A 51 -3.06 -5.88 -1.04
C TYR A 51 -3.88 -6.98 -0.34
N LEU A 52 -3.29 -7.66 0.65
CA LEU A 52 -3.93 -8.76 1.41
C LEU A 52 -4.78 -8.27 2.60
N SER A 53 -5.16 -6.99 2.64
CA SER A 53 -5.93 -6.39 3.73
C SER A 53 -7.26 -7.08 4.04
N ALA A 54 -7.91 -6.65 5.13
CA ALA A 54 -9.22 -7.15 5.56
C ALA A 54 -10.28 -7.09 4.46
N ALA A 55 -10.24 -6.08 3.59
CA ALA A 55 -11.15 -5.96 2.45
C ALA A 55 -10.99 -7.15 1.49
N SER A 56 -9.76 -7.55 1.18
CA SER A 56 -9.50 -8.71 0.32
C SER A 56 -9.92 -10.01 0.99
N PHE A 57 -9.57 -10.20 2.27
CA PHE A 57 -9.83 -11.47 2.96
C PHE A 57 -11.31 -11.66 3.31
N LEU A 58 -11.90 -10.70 4.04
CA LEU A 58 -13.30 -10.77 4.46
C LEU A 58 -14.25 -10.43 3.31
N GLY A 59 -13.87 -9.52 2.41
CA GLY A 59 -14.71 -9.15 1.27
C GLY A 59 -14.90 -10.31 0.29
N VAL A 60 -13.83 -11.02 -0.07
CA VAL A 60 -13.94 -12.21 -0.94
C VAL A 60 -14.71 -13.33 -0.24
N ALA A 61 -14.46 -13.56 1.05
CA ALA A 61 -15.24 -14.54 1.83
C ALA A 61 -16.73 -14.19 1.86
N GLY A 62 -17.07 -12.91 2.04
CA GLY A 62 -18.44 -12.41 2.01
C GLY A 62 -19.10 -12.53 0.64
N LEU A 63 -18.36 -12.21 -0.43
CA LEU A 63 -18.83 -12.42 -1.81
C LEU A 63 -19.06 -13.90 -2.11
N MET A 64 -18.18 -14.78 -1.64
CA MET A 64 -18.35 -16.23 -1.79
C MET A 64 -19.57 -16.74 -1.04
N LEU A 65 -19.84 -16.22 0.16
CA LEU A 65 -21.05 -16.56 0.92
C LEU A 65 -22.32 -16.10 0.21
N LYS A 66 -22.30 -14.93 -0.44
CA LYS A 66 -23.45 -14.33 -1.13
C LYS A 66 -23.70 -14.93 -2.52
N ASP A 67 -22.65 -15.06 -3.32
CA ASP A 67 -22.71 -15.34 -4.77
C ASP A 67 -22.15 -16.73 -5.13
N GLY A 68 -21.69 -17.50 -4.13
CA GLY A 68 -21.14 -18.83 -4.31
C GLY A 68 -19.69 -18.85 -4.79
N MET A 69 -19.18 -20.05 -5.11
CA MET A 69 -17.76 -20.28 -5.47
C MET A 69 -17.30 -19.50 -6.70
N GLY A 70 -18.21 -19.10 -7.59
CA GLY A 70 -17.88 -18.26 -8.76
C GLY A 70 -17.22 -16.93 -8.37
N ALA A 71 -17.49 -16.43 -7.16
CA ALA A 71 -16.87 -15.22 -6.62
C ALA A 71 -15.34 -15.34 -6.42
N LEU A 72 -14.78 -16.55 -6.41
CA LEU A 72 -13.32 -16.75 -6.33
C LEU A 72 -12.58 -16.24 -7.58
N TRP A 73 -13.28 -15.91 -8.67
CA TRP A 73 -12.68 -15.22 -9.80
C TRP A 73 -12.38 -13.74 -9.53
N TYR A 74 -13.07 -13.09 -8.59
CA TYR A 74 -12.80 -11.70 -8.22
C TYR A 74 -11.36 -11.47 -7.74
N PRO A 75 -10.81 -12.22 -6.75
CA PRO A 75 -9.43 -12.03 -6.32
C PRO A 75 -8.40 -12.31 -7.43
N VAL A 76 -8.70 -13.20 -8.38
CA VAL A 76 -7.83 -13.41 -9.56
C VAL A 76 -7.79 -12.14 -10.40
N GLY A 77 -8.96 -11.57 -10.71
CA GLY A 77 -9.08 -10.31 -11.45
C GLY A 77 -8.43 -9.13 -10.70
N PHE A 78 -8.64 -9.02 -9.39
CA PHE A 78 -8.03 -7.99 -8.55
C PHE A 78 -6.51 -8.10 -8.56
N THR A 79 -5.97 -9.33 -8.51
CA THR A 79 -4.52 -9.56 -8.53
C THR A 79 -3.93 -9.16 -9.87
N ALA A 80 -4.60 -9.53 -10.98
CA ALA A 80 -4.18 -9.12 -12.32
C ALA A 80 -4.21 -7.59 -12.47
N GLY A 81 -5.29 -6.95 -12.02
CA GLY A 81 -5.41 -5.48 -12.01
C GLY A 81 -4.34 -4.82 -11.13
N TYR A 82 -3.99 -5.43 -10.00
CA TYR A 82 -2.96 -4.94 -9.09
C TYR A 82 -1.58 -4.99 -9.74
N ILE A 83 -1.22 -6.09 -10.41
CA ILE A 83 0.03 -6.20 -11.18
C ILE A 83 0.09 -5.14 -12.28
N LEU A 84 -1.01 -4.97 -13.03
CA LEU A 84 -1.10 -3.93 -14.06
C LEU A 84 -0.91 -2.54 -13.46
N MET A 85 -1.55 -2.23 -12.33
CA MET A 85 -1.38 -0.96 -11.63
C MET A 85 0.07 -0.75 -11.18
N LEU A 86 0.72 -1.77 -10.61
CA LEU A 86 2.12 -1.68 -10.20
C LEU A 86 3.05 -1.39 -11.38
N VAL A 87 2.86 -2.03 -12.53
CA VAL A 87 3.72 -1.88 -13.71
C VAL A 87 3.43 -0.60 -14.48
N LEU A 88 2.16 -0.25 -14.67
CA LEU A 88 1.73 0.84 -15.55
C LEU A 88 1.56 2.17 -14.83
N VAL A 89 1.33 2.17 -13.52
CA VAL A 89 1.10 3.40 -12.74
C VAL A 89 2.23 3.60 -11.74
N ALA A 90 2.44 2.66 -10.82
CA ALA A 90 3.42 2.82 -9.75
C ALA A 90 4.86 2.88 -10.28
N ALA A 91 5.22 2.06 -11.28
CA ALA A 91 6.59 2.04 -11.79
C ALA A 91 6.97 3.34 -12.55
N PRO A 92 6.14 3.92 -13.45
CA PRO A 92 6.40 5.25 -14.00
C PRO A 92 6.50 6.35 -12.94
N MET A 93 5.60 6.35 -11.94
CA MET A 93 5.65 7.31 -10.84
C MET A 93 6.95 7.19 -10.04
N ARG A 94 7.43 5.98 -9.78
CA ARG A 94 8.72 5.77 -9.09
C ARG A 94 9.90 6.28 -9.90
N ARG A 95 9.85 6.15 -11.24
CA ARG A 95 10.91 6.61 -12.16
C ARG A 95 10.93 8.13 -12.35
N SER A 96 9.78 8.82 -12.27
CA SER A 96 9.71 10.29 -12.43
C SER A 96 10.40 11.06 -11.30
N GLY A 97 10.54 10.41 -10.13
CA GLY A 97 11.11 11.04 -8.96
C GLY A 97 10.13 11.91 -8.15
N ALA A 98 8.86 12.01 -8.57
CA ALA A 98 7.81 12.72 -7.84
C ALA A 98 7.62 12.15 -6.42
N LEU A 99 7.31 13.02 -5.45
CA LEU A 99 7.06 12.63 -4.06
C LEU A 99 5.59 12.29 -3.81
N THR A 100 4.67 12.87 -4.57
CA THR A 100 3.23 12.68 -4.45
C THR A 100 2.59 12.41 -5.82
N VAL A 101 1.34 11.91 -5.82
CA VAL A 101 0.58 11.69 -7.05
C VAL A 101 0.31 13.01 -7.79
N PRO A 102 -0.10 14.10 -7.11
CA PRO A 102 -0.27 15.41 -7.75
C PRO A 102 1.02 15.95 -8.38
N ASP A 103 2.18 15.80 -7.73
CA ASP A 103 3.47 16.21 -8.32
C ASP A 103 3.76 15.44 -9.62
N PHE A 104 3.43 14.14 -9.66
CA PHE A 104 3.57 13.34 -10.88
C PHE A 104 2.61 13.82 -11.98
N ALA A 105 1.36 14.13 -11.62
CA ALA A 105 0.36 14.59 -12.56
C ALA A 105 0.73 15.96 -13.16
N GLU A 106 1.19 16.91 -12.34
CA GLU A 106 1.73 18.21 -12.80
C GLU A 106 2.87 17.99 -13.79
N ALA A 107 3.88 17.18 -13.44
CA ALA A 107 5.04 16.94 -14.29
C ALA A 107 4.67 16.22 -15.60
N ARG A 108 3.73 15.28 -15.56
CA ARG A 108 3.31 14.49 -16.72
C ARG A 108 2.45 15.28 -17.70
N LEU A 109 1.60 16.17 -17.19
CA LEU A 109 0.60 16.91 -17.96
C LEU A 109 0.95 18.40 -18.12
N ALA A 110 2.09 18.85 -17.60
CA ALA A 110 2.56 20.23 -17.62
C ALA A 110 1.51 21.23 -17.10
N SER A 111 0.78 20.86 -16.04
CA SER A 111 -0.37 21.62 -15.52
C SER A 111 -0.20 21.93 -14.03
N PRO A 112 0.24 23.15 -13.67
CA PRO A 112 0.42 23.57 -12.27
C PRO A 112 -0.83 23.46 -11.37
N PRO A 113 -2.07 23.67 -11.86
CA PRO A 113 -3.27 23.46 -11.05
C PRO A 113 -3.41 22.04 -10.51
N LEU A 114 -2.91 21.02 -11.23
CA LEU A 114 -3.03 19.62 -10.81
C LEU A 114 -2.24 19.29 -9.55
N ARG A 115 -1.23 20.09 -9.20
CA ARG A 115 -0.46 19.89 -7.97
C ARG A 115 -1.27 20.17 -6.70
N LYS A 116 -2.35 20.94 -6.81
CA LYS A 116 -3.19 21.38 -5.69
C LYS A 116 -4.41 20.47 -5.43
N LEU A 117 -4.63 19.49 -6.30
CA LEU A 117 -5.64 18.44 -6.14
C LEU A 117 -5.13 17.36 -5.18
#